data_AF-B7IEJ2-F1
#
_entry.id   AF-B7IEJ2-F1
#
_cell.length_a   1.000
_cell.length_b   1.000
_cell.length_c   1.000
_cell.angle_alpha   90.00
_cell.angle_beta   90.00
_cell.angle_gamma   90.00
#
_symmetry.space_group_name_H-M   'P 1'
#
loop_
_entity.id
_entity.type
_entity.pdbx_description
1 polymer ?
#
loop_
_entity_poly.entity_id
_entity_poly.type
_entity_poly.pdbx_seq_one_letter_code
_entity_poly.pdbx_strand_id
1 'polypeptide(L)'
;MFLQRKERFYYGINKKELNEFFEILIEEIKNIINELNHEFELENKSNDFNKITKIEERITKFISIIEKLQELKKECDNMFNNIDLKKEWNRIFMVKNSKITSRKKFVKLEKGLKTPEKEFRIPILEALVELGGRAEAKEVLKIVEQKLKGKLNKYDYENIPSNPHKIRWKDTASWCRNTLVNEGLLSSNSPKGVWEITEKGRKYLEDYKKRIENNDEIILFEIKNNKTRY
;
A
#
# COMPACT_ATOMS: atom_id res chain seq x y z
N MET A 1 14.24 7.44 9.56
CA MET A 1 13.93 6.64 8.36
C MET A 1 13.18 5.30 8.66
N PHE A 2 12.56 5.13 9.84
CA PHE A 2 11.96 3.85 10.26
C PHE A 2 10.44 3.73 10.05
N LEU A 3 9.75 4.78 9.63
CA LEU A 3 8.28 4.82 9.58
C LEU A 3 7.64 4.34 8.26
N GLN A 4 8.42 4.06 7.20
CA GLN A 4 7.89 3.51 5.94
C GLN A 4 7.91 1.97 5.85
N ARG A 5 8.40 1.26 6.88
CA ARG A 5 8.62 -0.20 6.80
C ARG A 5 7.44 -1.08 7.23
N LYS A 6 6.32 -0.52 7.73
CA LYS A 6 5.15 -1.30 8.16
C LYS A 6 4.37 -1.97 7.00
N GLU A 7 4.57 -1.54 5.75
CA GLU A 7 3.81 -2.07 4.60
C GLU A 7 4.45 -3.27 3.89
N ARG A 8 5.70 -3.65 4.21
CA ARG A 8 6.43 -4.72 3.49
C ARG A 8 6.24 -6.13 4.03
N PHE A 9 5.61 -6.32 5.18
CA PHE A 9 5.45 -7.66 5.79
C PHE A 9 4.45 -8.59 5.07
N TYR A 10 3.74 -8.11 4.03
CA TYR A 10 2.73 -8.90 3.32
C TYR A 10 3.24 -9.66 2.08
N TYR A 11 4.49 -9.43 1.67
CA TYR A 11 5.22 -10.35 0.78
C TYR A 11 6.38 -10.89 1.60
N GLY A 12 6.46 -12.22 1.76
CA GLY A 12 7.49 -12.85 2.60
C GLY A 12 8.87 -12.26 2.33
N ILE A 13 9.57 -11.84 3.38
CA ILE A 13 10.92 -11.29 3.30
C ILE A 13 11.78 -12.35 2.60
N ASN A 14 12.31 -12.01 1.42
CA ASN A 14 13.21 -12.92 0.71
C ASN A 14 14.60 -12.90 1.36
N LYS A 15 15.42 -13.94 1.11
CA LYS A 15 16.76 -14.08 1.71
C LYS A 15 17.62 -12.81 1.60
N LYS A 16 17.58 -12.16 0.43
CA LYS A 16 18.36 -10.95 0.14
C LYS A 16 17.89 -9.78 0.99
N GLU A 17 16.58 -9.53 1.03
CA GLU A 17 15.98 -8.48 1.85
C GLU A 17 16.27 -8.71 3.32
N LEU A 18 16.13 -9.95 3.82
CA LEU A 18 16.43 -10.29 5.22
C LEU A 18 17.88 -9.97 5.57
N ASN A 19 18.82 -10.36 4.71
CA ASN A 19 20.23 -10.08 4.92
C ASN A 19 20.53 -8.57 4.89
N GLU A 20 19.90 -7.80 4.00
CA GLU A 20 20.00 -6.33 4.00
C GLU A 20 19.48 -5.73 5.32
N PHE A 21 18.40 -6.26 5.92
CA PHE A 21 17.93 -5.79 7.23
C PHE A 21 18.94 -6.03 8.35
N PHE A 22 19.55 -7.21 8.40
CA PHE A 22 20.58 -7.53 9.39
C PHE A 22 21.82 -6.66 9.23
N GLU A 23 22.30 -6.44 8.01
CA GLU A 23 23.45 -5.55 7.75
C GLU A 23 23.18 -4.11 8.21
N ILE A 24 22.01 -3.55 7.85
CA ILE A 24 21.63 -2.20 8.27
C ILE A 24 21.56 -2.09 9.79
N LEU A 25 20.98 -3.08 10.47
CA LEU A 25 20.85 -3.07 11.93
C LEU A 25 22.21 -3.18 12.62
N ILE A 26 23.09 -4.06 12.14
CA ILE A 26 24.44 -4.23 12.69
C ILE A 26 25.25 -2.94 12.51
N GLU A 27 25.16 -2.31 11.33
CA GLU A 27 25.89 -1.07 11.05
C GLU A 27 25.41 0.09 11.94
N GLU A 28 24.10 0.20 12.16
CA GLU A 28 23.55 1.22 13.06
C GLU A 28 24.04 1.03 14.51
N ILE A 29 24.14 -0.22 14.98
CA ILE A 29 24.66 -0.50 16.33
C ILE A 29 26.17 -0.21 16.41
N LYS A 30 26.94 -0.48 15.36
CA LYS A 30 28.37 -0.10 15.31
C LYS A 30 28.56 1.41 15.39
N ASN A 31 27.70 2.19 14.72
CA ASN A 31 27.74 3.65 14.82
C ASN A 31 27.51 4.13 16.27
N ILE A 32 26.55 3.52 16.98
CA ILE A 32 26.32 3.80 18.41
C ILE A 32 27.55 3.45 19.26
N ILE A 33 28.22 2.32 18.99
CA ILE A 33 29.46 1.96 19.69
C ILE A 33 30.56 2.99 19.43
N ASN A 34 30.71 3.48 18.20
CA ASN A 34 31.70 4.50 17.86
C ASN A 34 31.43 5.82 18.59
N GLU A 35 30.16 6.24 18.71
CA GLU A 35 29.78 7.40 19.51
C GLU A 35 30.12 7.21 20.99
N LEU A 36 29.83 6.03 21.55
CA LEU A 36 30.17 5.71 22.94
C LEU A 36 31.69 5.63 23.17
N ASN A 37 32.47 5.15 22.20
CA ASN A 37 33.93 5.16 22.27
C ASN A 37 34.49 6.58 22.29
N HIS A 38 33.90 7.49 21.51
CA HIS A 38 34.28 8.90 21.57
C HIS A 38 33.93 9.53 22.93
N GLU A 39 32.77 9.21 23.50
CA GLU A 39 32.39 9.63 24.87
C GLU A 39 33.35 9.05 25.92
N PHE A 40 33.74 7.78 25.78
CA PHE A 40 34.74 7.13 26.62
C PHE A 40 36.08 7.86 26.58
N GLU A 41 36.60 8.20 25.40
CA GLU A 41 37.87 8.92 25.25
C GLU A 41 37.85 10.32 25.89
N LEU A 42 36.69 11.00 25.87
CA LEU A 42 36.51 12.29 26.53
C LEU A 42 36.49 12.16 28.05
N GLU A 43 35.72 11.22 28.58
CA GLU A 43 35.60 11.00 30.03
C GLU A 43 36.88 10.40 30.64
N ASN A 44 37.64 9.61 29.88
CA ASN A 44 38.95 9.09 30.29
C ASN A 44 39.97 10.22 30.54
N LYS A 45 39.86 11.34 29.82
CA LYS A 45 40.67 12.55 30.08
C LYS A 45 40.26 13.28 31.37
N SER A 46 39.03 13.06 31.84
CA SER A 46 38.48 13.70 33.04
C SER A 46 38.65 12.88 34.33
N ASN A 47 39.16 11.65 34.23
CA ASN A 47 39.38 10.69 35.34
C ASN A 47 38.11 10.33 36.16
N ASP A 48 36.91 10.46 35.60
CA ASP A 48 35.67 10.00 36.26
C ASP A 48 35.46 8.49 36.04
N PHE A 49 36.10 7.69 36.90
CA PHE A 49 36.06 6.22 36.83
C PHE A 49 34.64 5.64 36.85
N ASN A 50 33.69 6.26 37.55
CA ASN A 50 32.31 5.75 37.62
C ASN A 50 31.57 5.87 36.28
N LYS A 51 31.84 6.92 35.50
CA LYS A 51 31.27 7.08 34.16
C LYS A 51 31.96 6.17 33.16
N ILE A 52 33.29 6.05 33.24
CA ILE A 52 34.10 5.17 32.40
C ILE A 52 33.57 3.73 32.48
N THR A 53 33.39 3.18 33.69
CA THR A 53 32.85 1.82 33.86
C THR A 53 31.44 1.67 33.30
N LYS A 54 30.58 2.69 33.44
CA LYS A 54 29.23 2.66 32.85
C LYS A 54 29.25 2.67 31.32
N ILE A 55 30.18 3.41 30.71
CA ILE A 55 30.33 3.46 29.25
C ILE A 55 30.88 2.13 28.75
N GLU A 56 31.90 1.56 29.42
CA GLU A 56 32.42 0.23 29.12
C GLU A 56 31.34 -0.84 29.16
N GLU A 57 30.54 -0.89 30.24
CA GLU A 57 29.41 -1.83 30.34
C GLU A 57 28.42 -1.69 29.19
N ARG A 58 28.15 -0.46 28.73
CA ARG A 58 27.24 -0.21 27.60
C ARG A 58 27.85 -0.69 26.30
N ILE A 59 29.13 -0.40 26.05
CA ILE A 59 29.86 -0.88 24.87
C ILE A 59 29.85 -2.42 24.84
N THR A 60 30.19 -3.09 25.95
CA THR A 60 30.17 -4.55 26.05
C THR A 60 28.79 -5.13 25.75
N LYS A 61 27.72 -4.51 26.29
CA LYS A 61 26.35 -4.93 25.98
C LYS A 61 26.04 -4.82 24.49
N PHE A 62 26.41 -3.73 23.83
CA PHE A 62 26.19 -3.57 22.38
C PHE A 62 27.01 -4.55 21.54
N ILE A 63 28.26 -4.84 21.92
CA ILE A 63 29.07 -5.88 21.30
C ILE A 63 28.36 -7.25 21.40
N SER A 64 27.87 -7.61 22.58
CA SER A 64 27.14 -8.89 22.77
C SER A 64 25.85 -8.96 21.92
N ILE A 65 25.23 -7.82 21.62
CA ILE A 65 24.06 -7.76 20.74
C ILE A 65 24.48 -7.99 19.29
N ILE A 66 25.59 -7.38 18.84
CA ILE A 66 26.12 -7.62 17.49
C ILE A 66 26.43 -9.11 17.29
N GLU A 67 27.08 -9.76 18.26
CA GLU A 67 27.39 -11.19 18.20
C GLU A 67 26.12 -12.03 18.04
N LYS A 68 25.10 -11.78 18.87
CA LYS A 68 23.80 -12.46 18.78
C LYS A 68 23.09 -12.22 17.44
N LEU A 69 23.19 -11.00 16.89
CA LEU A 69 22.60 -10.69 15.58
C LEU A 69 23.33 -11.41 14.45
N GLN A 70 24.65 -11.54 14.53
CA GLN A 70 25.45 -12.29 13.56
C GLN A 70 25.16 -13.79 13.63
N GLU A 71 25.00 -14.35 14.83
CA GLU A 71 24.60 -15.74 15.02
C GLU A 71 23.20 -16.00 14.45
N LEU A 72 22.23 -15.15 14.78
CA LEU A 72 20.87 -15.25 14.25
C LEU A 72 20.82 -15.11 12.72
N LYS A 73 21.66 -14.24 12.15
CA LYS A 73 21.80 -14.10 10.70
C LYS A 73 22.31 -15.41 10.09
N LYS A 74 23.33 -16.05 10.67
CA LYS A 74 23.85 -17.34 10.20
C LYS A 74 22.81 -18.45 10.31
N GLU A 75 22.06 -18.51 11.41
CA GLU A 75 20.96 -19.46 11.58
C GLU A 75 19.91 -19.28 10.49
N CYS A 76 19.53 -18.03 10.21
CA CYS A 76 18.63 -17.70 9.11
C CYS A 76 19.23 -18.17 7.77
N ASP A 77 20.45 -17.76 7.41
CA ASP A 77 21.12 -18.18 6.17
C ASP A 77 21.17 -19.71 6.01
N ASN A 78 21.42 -20.45 7.09
CA ASN A 78 21.40 -21.92 7.11
C ASN A 78 20.00 -22.50 6.91
N MET A 79 18.96 -21.91 7.50
CA MET A 79 17.57 -22.26 7.19
C MET A 79 17.25 -21.99 5.72
N PHE A 80 17.79 -20.92 5.12
CA PHE A 80 17.60 -20.62 3.71
C PHE A 80 18.35 -21.56 2.75
N ASN A 81 19.43 -22.18 3.20
CA ASN A 81 20.27 -23.07 2.38
C ASN A 81 19.86 -24.55 2.45
N ASN A 82 19.31 -25.00 3.59
CA ASN A 82 18.96 -26.42 3.81
C ASN A 82 17.51 -26.76 3.47
N ILE A 83 16.75 -25.77 3.02
CA ILE A 83 15.33 -25.90 2.72
C ILE A 83 15.14 -25.43 1.27
N ASP A 84 14.49 -26.24 0.43
CA ASP A 84 13.84 -25.72 -0.77
C ASP A 84 12.70 -24.84 -0.29
N LEU A 85 13.03 -23.62 0.13
CA LEU A 85 12.11 -22.72 0.83
C LEU A 85 10.92 -22.41 -0.02
N LYS A 86 11.07 -22.48 -1.35
CA LYS A 86 9.93 -22.39 -2.24
C LYS A 86 8.95 -23.54 -1.97
N LYS A 87 9.40 -24.78 -1.81
CA LYS A 87 8.53 -25.93 -1.45
C LYS A 87 8.09 -25.93 -0.01
N GLU A 88 8.95 -25.59 0.94
CA GLU A 88 8.63 -25.69 2.37
C GLU A 88 7.86 -24.46 2.90
N TRP A 89 8.10 -23.25 2.38
CA TRP A 89 7.12 -22.16 2.53
C TRP A 89 5.79 -22.56 1.94
N ASN A 90 5.75 -23.08 0.70
CA ASN A 90 4.49 -23.53 0.12
C ASN A 90 3.82 -24.60 1.00
N ARG A 91 4.58 -25.50 1.62
CA ARG A 91 4.06 -26.54 2.51
C ARG A 91 3.57 -25.99 3.86
N ILE A 92 4.34 -25.14 4.53
CA ILE A 92 4.00 -24.56 5.84
C ILE A 92 2.82 -23.60 5.73
N PHE A 93 2.77 -22.79 4.67
CA PHE A 93 1.62 -21.92 4.39
C PHE A 93 0.42 -22.69 3.83
N MET A 94 0.60 -23.80 3.09
CA MET A 94 -0.52 -24.69 2.70
C MET A 94 -1.07 -25.47 3.90
N VAL A 95 -0.24 -25.91 4.85
CA VAL A 95 -0.67 -26.70 6.02
C VAL A 95 -1.32 -25.83 7.10
N LYS A 96 -0.87 -24.58 7.31
CA LYS A 96 -1.64 -23.63 8.15
C LYS A 96 -2.97 -23.25 7.51
N ASN A 97 -3.03 -23.19 6.18
CA ASN A 97 -4.28 -22.97 5.45
C ASN A 97 -5.11 -24.26 5.28
N SER A 98 -4.59 -25.46 5.54
CA SER A 98 -5.33 -26.71 5.23
C SER A 98 -6.44 -27.03 6.22
N LYS A 99 -6.36 -26.52 7.46
CA LYS A 99 -7.53 -26.48 8.37
C LYS A 99 -8.59 -25.45 7.92
N ILE A 100 -8.22 -24.48 7.08
CA ILE A 100 -9.12 -23.52 6.44
C ILE A 100 -9.59 -24.02 5.06
N THR A 101 -8.94 -25.05 4.49
CA THR A 101 -9.40 -25.75 3.28
C THR A 101 -10.22 -27.00 3.60
N SER A 102 -11.29 -26.86 4.39
CA SER A 102 -12.53 -27.28 3.75
C SER A 102 -12.71 -26.31 2.59
N ARG A 103 -12.50 -26.74 1.35
CA ARG A 103 -12.91 -25.95 0.19
C ARG A 103 -14.43 -25.73 0.31
N LYS A 104 -14.86 -24.73 1.08
CA LYS A 104 -15.97 -23.91 0.61
C LYS A 104 -15.41 -23.29 -0.65
N LYS A 105 -15.81 -23.82 -1.81
CA LYS A 105 -15.71 -23.10 -3.08
C LYS A 105 -16.06 -21.66 -2.74
N PHE A 106 -15.10 -20.73 -2.81
CA PHE A 106 -15.43 -19.31 -2.74
C PHE A 106 -16.35 -19.12 -3.93
N VAL A 107 -17.65 -19.05 -3.66
CA VAL A 107 -18.64 -18.80 -4.69
C VAL A 107 -18.23 -17.45 -5.25
N LYS A 108 -17.76 -17.46 -6.50
CA LYS A 108 -17.48 -16.24 -7.24
C LYS A 108 -18.76 -15.41 -7.13
N LEU A 109 -18.67 -14.19 -6.59
CA LEU A 109 -19.84 -13.30 -6.56
C LEU A 109 -20.45 -13.29 -7.95
N GLU A 110 -21.76 -13.48 -8.01
CA GLU A 110 -22.48 -13.45 -9.27
C GLU A 110 -22.18 -12.13 -9.97
N LYS A 111 -22.02 -12.21 -11.29
CA LYS A 111 -21.69 -11.04 -12.10
C LYS A 111 -22.79 -10.00 -11.93
N GLY A 112 -22.41 -8.73 -11.69
CA GLY A 112 -23.35 -7.62 -11.55
C GLY A 112 -23.71 -7.23 -10.11
N LEU A 113 -23.29 -7.99 -9.10
CA LEU A 113 -23.58 -7.66 -7.69
C LEU A 113 -22.74 -6.51 -7.13
N LYS A 114 -21.54 -6.26 -7.68
CA LYS A 114 -20.67 -5.15 -7.25
C LYS A 114 -20.77 -3.98 -8.21
N THR A 115 -20.50 -2.76 -7.73
CA THR A 115 -20.45 -1.58 -8.59
C THR A 115 -19.39 -1.81 -9.68
N PRO A 116 -19.75 -1.66 -10.98
CA PRO A 116 -18.83 -1.95 -12.07
C PRO A 116 -17.76 -0.87 -12.16
N GLU A 117 -16.56 -1.26 -12.61
CA GLU A 117 -15.39 -0.38 -12.70
C GLU A 117 -15.66 0.92 -13.48
N LYS A 118 -16.48 0.86 -14.54
CA LYS A 118 -16.85 2.01 -15.37
C LYS A 118 -17.46 3.17 -14.58
N GLU A 119 -18.18 2.88 -13.48
CA GLU A 119 -18.81 3.90 -12.64
C GLU A 119 -17.79 4.70 -11.82
N PHE A 120 -16.58 4.18 -11.64
CA PHE A 120 -15.51 4.84 -10.89
C PHE A 120 -14.73 5.86 -11.72
N ARG A 121 -14.82 5.80 -13.07
CA ARG A 121 -14.04 6.69 -13.95
C ARG A 121 -14.27 8.16 -13.68
N ILE A 122 -15.51 8.60 -13.80
CA ILE A 122 -15.86 10.01 -13.68
C ILE A 122 -15.59 10.52 -12.25
N PRO A 123 -16.01 9.81 -11.18
CA PRO A 123 -15.66 10.21 -9.80
C PRO A 123 -14.16 10.34 -9.55
N ILE A 124 -13.32 9.48 -10.13
CA ILE A 124 -11.86 9.57 -9.97
C ILE A 124 -11.31 10.82 -10.68
N LEU A 125 -11.75 11.09 -11.91
CA LEU A 125 -11.32 12.27 -12.66
C LEU A 125 -11.77 13.56 -11.98
N GLU A 126 -13.02 13.61 -11.50
CA GLU A 126 -13.55 14.76 -10.75
C GLU A 126 -12.77 14.98 -9.45
N ALA A 127 -12.55 13.93 -8.66
CA ALA A 127 -11.80 14.02 -7.41
C ALA A 127 -10.38 14.56 -7.64
N LEU A 128 -9.71 14.13 -8.72
CA LEU A 128 -8.40 14.67 -9.08
C LEU A 128 -8.47 16.14 -9.48
N VAL A 129 -9.45 16.55 -10.27
CA VAL A 129 -9.63 17.97 -10.64
C VAL A 129 -9.91 18.84 -9.43
N GLU A 130 -10.78 18.38 -8.51
CA GLU A 130 -11.11 19.07 -7.25
C GLU A 130 -9.89 19.23 -6.34
N LEU A 131 -8.98 18.24 -6.34
CA LEU A 131 -7.74 18.28 -5.57
C LEU A 131 -6.58 19.00 -6.31
N GLY A 132 -6.88 19.78 -7.36
CA GLY A 132 -5.86 20.56 -8.09
C GLY A 132 -5.10 19.78 -9.16
N GLY A 133 -5.51 18.55 -9.47
CA GLY A 133 -4.98 17.71 -10.54
C GLY A 133 -4.00 16.63 -10.11
N ARG A 134 -3.47 16.72 -8.89
CA ARG A 134 -2.46 15.80 -8.35
C ARG A 134 -2.62 15.64 -6.85
N ALA A 135 -2.86 14.43 -6.38
CA ALA A 135 -3.12 14.17 -4.97
C ALA A 135 -2.78 12.74 -4.54
N GLU A 136 -2.73 12.50 -3.22
CA GLU A 136 -2.54 11.16 -2.69
C GLU A 136 -3.75 10.26 -2.99
N ALA A 137 -3.49 9.01 -3.35
CA ALA A 137 -4.54 8.03 -3.67
C ALA A 137 -5.55 7.88 -2.52
N LYS A 138 -5.11 8.02 -1.27
CA LYS A 138 -5.99 7.96 -0.09
C LYS A 138 -7.00 9.11 -0.07
N GLU A 139 -6.57 10.32 -0.42
CA GLU A 139 -7.42 11.51 -0.49
C GLU A 139 -8.40 11.42 -1.66
N VAL A 140 -7.90 11.00 -2.83
CA VAL A 140 -8.74 10.75 -4.00
C VAL A 140 -9.83 9.74 -3.69
N LEU A 141 -9.48 8.60 -3.07
CA LEU A 141 -10.45 7.56 -2.72
C LEU A 141 -11.52 8.06 -1.74
N LYS A 142 -11.17 8.95 -0.80
CA LYS A 142 -12.14 9.55 0.13
C LYS A 142 -13.21 10.37 -0.61
N ILE A 143 -12.81 11.17 -1.60
CA ILE A 143 -13.76 11.95 -2.42
C ILE A 143 -14.57 11.01 -3.33
N VAL A 144 -13.93 10.00 -3.92
CA VAL A 144 -14.62 8.99 -4.76
C VAL A 144 -15.70 8.25 -3.96
N GLU A 145 -15.44 7.88 -2.72
CA GLU A 145 -16.43 7.27 -1.82
C GLU A 145 -17.63 8.18 -1.59
N GLN A 146 -17.39 9.48 -1.38
CA GLN A 146 -18.45 10.47 -1.21
C GLN A 146 -19.28 10.64 -2.49
N LYS A 147 -18.63 10.70 -3.66
CA LYS A 147 -19.30 10.84 -4.96
C LYS A 147 -20.09 9.60 -5.38
N LEU A 148 -19.64 8.42 -4.95
CA LEU A 148 -20.35 7.16 -5.18
C LEU A 148 -21.29 6.77 -4.03
N LYS A 149 -21.50 7.66 -3.05
CA LYS A 149 -22.43 7.44 -1.95
C LYS A 149 -23.83 7.25 -2.52
N GLY A 150 -24.42 6.07 -2.28
CA GLY A 150 -25.71 5.66 -2.85
C GLY A 150 -25.62 4.77 -4.10
N LYS A 151 -24.45 4.72 -4.76
CA LYS A 151 -24.15 3.73 -5.81
C LYS A 151 -23.41 2.50 -5.26
N LEU A 152 -22.48 2.72 -4.33
CA LEU A 152 -21.80 1.63 -3.62
C LEU A 152 -22.81 0.85 -2.79
N ASN A 153 -22.79 -0.47 -2.95
CA ASN A 153 -23.70 -1.37 -2.24
C ASN A 153 -22.96 -2.16 -1.14
N LYS A 154 -23.70 -2.99 -0.39
CA LYS A 154 -23.12 -3.77 0.72
C LYS A 154 -21.92 -4.63 0.30
N TYR A 155 -21.92 -5.19 -0.91
CA TYR A 155 -20.84 -6.03 -1.41
C TYR A 155 -19.59 -5.24 -1.75
N ASP A 156 -19.72 -3.96 -2.07
CA ASP A 156 -18.58 -3.08 -2.36
C ASP A 156 -17.77 -2.76 -1.10
N TYR A 157 -18.43 -2.71 0.06
CA TYR A 157 -17.81 -2.50 1.38
C TYR A 157 -17.28 -3.78 2.04
N GLU A 158 -17.58 -4.95 1.48
CA GLU A 158 -17.01 -6.20 1.98
C GLU A 158 -15.50 -6.27 1.72
N ASN A 159 -14.82 -6.99 2.61
CA ASN A 159 -13.43 -7.35 2.41
C ASN A 159 -13.29 -8.37 1.28
N ILE A 160 -12.14 -8.36 0.61
CA ILE A 160 -11.83 -9.35 -0.41
C ILE A 160 -11.53 -10.69 0.28
N PRO A 161 -12.17 -11.81 -0.10
CA PRO A 161 -11.96 -13.11 0.54
C PRO A 161 -10.52 -13.60 0.50
N SER A 162 -9.77 -13.24 -0.55
CA SER A 162 -8.33 -13.53 -0.67
C SER A 162 -7.44 -12.52 0.04
N ASN A 163 -7.94 -11.34 0.40
CA ASN A 163 -7.21 -10.33 1.16
C ASN A 163 -8.17 -9.56 2.10
N PRO A 164 -8.35 -10.05 3.34
CA PRO A 164 -9.29 -9.47 4.30
C PRO A 164 -8.99 -8.02 4.71
N HIS A 165 -7.79 -7.49 4.41
CA HIS A 165 -7.39 -6.13 4.75
C HIS A 165 -7.72 -5.11 3.66
N LYS A 166 -8.22 -5.57 2.50
CA LYS A 166 -8.66 -4.71 1.40
C LYS A 166 -10.17 -4.74 1.25
N ILE A 167 -10.75 -3.55 1.17
CA ILE A 167 -12.16 -3.34 0.82
C ILE A 167 -12.30 -3.43 -0.71
N ARG A 168 -13.32 -4.14 -1.19
CA ARG A 168 -13.52 -4.45 -2.63
C ARG A 168 -13.62 -3.21 -3.52
N TRP A 169 -14.30 -2.15 -3.09
CA TRP A 169 -14.45 -0.96 -3.90
C TRP A 169 -13.14 -0.19 -4.09
N LYS A 170 -12.26 -0.17 -3.08
CA LYS A 170 -10.93 0.45 -3.17
C LYS A 170 -10.03 -0.28 -4.14
N ASP A 171 -10.12 -1.61 -4.17
CA ASP A 171 -9.41 -2.44 -5.15
C ASP A 171 -9.97 -2.21 -6.56
N THR A 172 -11.30 -2.13 -6.71
CA THR A 172 -11.95 -1.80 -7.99
C THR A 172 -11.55 -0.41 -8.49
N ALA A 173 -11.46 0.59 -7.61
CA ALA A 173 -10.99 1.93 -7.97
C ALA A 173 -9.50 1.94 -8.39
N SER A 174 -8.68 1.09 -7.77
CA SER A 174 -7.27 0.92 -8.16
C SER A 174 -7.13 0.28 -9.54
N TRP A 175 -7.98 -0.70 -9.88
CA TRP A 175 -8.08 -1.25 -11.23
C TRP A 175 -8.51 -0.19 -12.25
N CYS A 176 -9.54 0.59 -11.91
CA CYS A 176 -9.99 1.71 -12.74
C CYS A 176 -8.85 2.70 -13.02
N ARG A 177 -8.04 3.04 -12.02
CA ARG A 177 -6.87 3.91 -12.20
C ARG A 177 -5.88 3.32 -13.21
N ASN A 178 -5.60 2.02 -13.15
CA ASN A 178 -4.70 1.39 -14.11
C ASN A 178 -5.25 1.45 -15.54
N THR A 179 -6.55 1.20 -15.71
CA THR A 179 -7.24 1.39 -17.00
C THR A 179 -7.11 2.82 -17.50
N LEU A 180 -7.34 3.82 -16.64
CA LEU A 180 -7.23 5.24 -17.00
C LEU A 180 -5.80 5.66 -17.36
N VAL A 181 -4.78 5.08 -16.72
CA VAL A 181 -3.37 5.31 -17.09
C VAL A 181 -3.03 4.70 -18.43
N ASN A 182 -3.48 3.47 -18.71
CA ASN A 182 -3.27 2.83 -20.00
C ASN A 182 -3.92 3.61 -21.15
N GLU A 183 -5.03 4.31 -20.87
CA GLU A 183 -5.69 5.19 -21.83
C GLU A 183 -5.10 6.60 -21.91
N GLY A 184 -4.12 6.90 -21.07
CA GLY A 184 -3.45 8.20 -21.00
C GLY A 184 -4.28 9.33 -20.36
N LEU A 185 -5.34 8.99 -19.63
CA LEU A 185 -6.18 9.97 -18.90
C LEU A 185 -5.57 10.33 -17.53
N LEU A 186 -4.82 9.41 -16.94
CA LEU A 186 -3.99 9.64 -15.75
C LEU A 186 -2.50 9.44 -16.11
N SER A 187 -1.62 10.09 -15.38
CA SER A 187 -0.17 10.00 -15.61
C SER A 187 0.40 8.65 -15.13
N SER A 188 1.24 8.04 -15.96
CA SER A 188 2.04 6.86 -15.60
C SER A 188 3.26 7.22 -14.75
N ASN A 189 3.68 8.49 -14.77
CA ASN A 189 4.97 8.95 -14.23
C ASN A 189 4.82 9.60 -12.84
N SER A 190 3.64 9.52 -12.22
CA SER A 190 3.43 10.05 -10.88
C SER A 190 4.16 9.22 -9.81
N PRO A 191 4.65 9.85 -8.74
CA PRO A 191 5.25 9.13 -7.62
C PRO A 191 4.32 8.08 -7.02
N LYS A 192 4.91 7.06 -6.39
CA LYS A 192 4.17 5.98 -5.75
C LYS A 192 3.18 6.55 -4.72
N GLY A 193 1.91 6.15 -4.83
CA GLY A 193 0.84 6.59 -3.93
C GLY A 193 0.19 7.92 -4.32
N VAL A 194 0.69 8.59 -5.37
CA VAL A 194 0.12 9.83 -5.90
C VAL A 194 -0.54 9.54 -7.25
N TRP A 195 -1.75 10.07 -7.43
CA TRP A 195 -2.47 10.03 -8.70
C TRP A 195 -2.52 11.43 -9.30
N GLU A 196 -2.44 11.50 -10.62
CA GLU A 196 -2.37 12.76 -11.35
C GLU A 196 -3.14 12.64 -12.65
N ILE A 197 -3.97 13.63 -12.93
CA ILE A 197 -4.76 13.70 -14.15
C ILE A 197 -3.92 14.35 -15.27
N THR A 198 -4.00 13.81 -16.48
CA THR A 198 -3.39 14.44 -17.66
C THR A 198 -4.34 15.46 -18.27
N GLU A 199 -3.81 16.28 -19.18
CA GLU A 199 -4.65 17.20 -19.96
C GLU A 199 -5.73 16.46 -20.77
N LYS A 200 -5.36 15.29 -21.33
CA LYS A 200 -6.31 14.39 -21.99
C LYS A 200 -7.43 13.94 -21.06
N GLY A 201 -7.09 13.65 -19.79
CA GLY A 201 -8.06 13.32 -18.74
C GLY A 201 -9.02 14.46 -18.41
N ARG A 202 -8.51 15.70 -18.34
CA ARG A 202 -9.33 16.90 -18.10
C ARG A 202 -10.31 17.14 -19.25
N LYS A 203 -9.81 17.11 -20.48
CA LYS A 203 -10.64 17.25 -21.68
C LYS A 203 -11.72 16.17 -21.77
N TYR A 204 -11.37 14.92 -21.46
CA TYR A 204 -12.35 13.82 -21.40
C TYR A 204 -13.48 14.10 -20.40
N LEU A 205 -13.15 14.64 -19.23
CA LEU A 205 -14.15 14.99 -18.22
C LEU A 205 -15.05 16.15 -18.67
N GLU A 206 -14.48 17.18 -19.31
CA GLU A 206 -15.26 18.29 -19.87
C GLU A 206 -16.21 17.84 -20.97
N ASP A 207 -15.72 17.03 -21.92
CA ASP A 207 -16.53 16.47 -23.00
C ASP A 207 -17.65 15.58 -22.45
N TYR A 208 -17.38 14.84 -21.37
CA TYR A 208 -18.39 14.05 -20.66
C TYR A 208 -19.47 14.96 -20.05
N LYS A 209 -19.10 16.05 -19.35
CA LYS A 209 -20.07 16.99 -18.75
C LYS A 209 -20.96 17.66 -19.80
N LYS A 210 -20.36 18.15 -20.89
CA LYS A 210 -21.11 18.75 -22.01
C LYS A 210 -22.12 17.77 -22.62
N ARG A 211 -21.77 16.48 -22.74
CA ARG A 211 -22.68 15.45 -23.24
C ARG A 211 -23.86 15.22 -22.30
N ILE A 212 -23.63 15.21 -20.99
CA ILE A 212 -24.71 15.04 -20.00
C ILE A 212 -25.66 16.25 -20.01
N GLU A 213 -25.13 17.47 -20.00
CA GLU A 213 -25.91 18.71 -20.05
C GLU A 213 -26.82 18.76 -21.29
N ASN A 214 -26.26 18.47 -22.47
CA ASN A 214 -27.04 18.42 -23.71
C ASN A 214 -28.14 17.34 -23.69
N ASN A 215 -27.89 16.20 -23.03
CA ASN A 215 -28.85 15.10 -22.99
C ASN A 215 -30.01 15.39 -22.02
N ASP A 216 -29.72 16.07 -20.91
CA ASP A 216 -30.75 16.53 -19.97
C ASP A 216 -31.63 17.62 -20.60
N GLU A 217 -31.07 18.52 -21.41
CA GLU A 217 -31.83 19.52 -22.18
C GLU A 217 -32.77 18.87 -23.21
N ILE A 218 -32.31 17.84 -23.92
CA ILE A 218 -33.13 17.08 -24.87
C ILE A 218 -34.29 16.37 -24.17
N ILE A 219 -34.03 15.69 -23.04
CA ILE A 219 -35.07 15.01 -22.27
C ILE A 219 -36.09 16.01 -21.71
N LEU A 220 -35.63 17.16 -21.20
CA LEU A 220 -36.51 18.23 -20.72
C LEU A 220 -37.34 18.85 -21.86
N PHE A 221 -36.77 18.98 -23.06
CA PHE A 221 -37.48 19.43 -24.26
C PHE A 221 -38.53 18.42 -24.73
N GLU A 222 -38.22 17.12 -24.75
CA GLU A 222 -39.16 16.05 -25.10
C GLU A 222 -40.30 15.93 -24.08
N ILE A 223 -40.01 16.06 -22.78
CA ILE A 223 -41.04 16.07 -21.72
C ILE A 223 -41.94 17.30 -21.85
N LYS A 224 -41.39 18.48 -22.16
CA LYS A 224 -42.19 19.71 -22.39
C LYS A 224 -43.09 19.60 -23.61
N ASN A 225 -42.58 19.06 -24.72
CA ASN A 225 -43.35 18.92 -25.97
C ASN A 225 -44.41 17.80 -25.93
N ASN A 226 -44.22 16.77 -25.11
CA ASN A 226 -45.24 15.74 -24.90
C ASN A 226 -46.35 16.17 -23.92
N LYS A 227 -46.15 17.24 -23.14
CA LYS A 227 -47.19 17.82 -22.27
C LYS A 227 -48.13 18.80 -23.00
N THR A 228 -47.81 19.24 -24.22
CA THR A 228 -48.63 20.14 -25.05
C THR A 228 -49.52 19.43 -26.06
N ARG A 229 -49.59 18.09 -26.03
CA ARG A 229 -50.37 17.26 -26.98
C ARG A 229 -51.69 16.70 -26.44
N TYR A 230 -52.21 17.26 -25.35
CA TYR A 230 -53.56 16.97 -24.83
C TYR A 230 -54.36 18.24 -24.66
#